data_AF-A0A915JKJ7-F1
#
_entry.id   AF-A0A915JKJ7-F1
#
_cell.length_a   1.000
_cell.length_b   1.000
_cell.length_c   1.000
_cell.angle_alpha   90.00
_cell.angle_beta   90.00
_cell.angle_gamma   90.00
#
_symmetry.space_group_name_H-M   'P 1'
#
loop_
_entity.id
_entity.type
_entity.pdbx_description
1 polymer ?
#
loop_
_entity_poly.entity_id
_entity_poly.type
_entity_poly.pdbx_seq_one_letter_code
_entity_poly.pdbx_strand_id
1 'polypeptide(L)'
;MIDAAKRASAKSITVVIPYFGLARQDRKDKPRAPIGAKLVANLLTAAGATRIMTMDLHADQIQGFFEIPERKKANVVEEMFLIGDVTGKNVILIDDMIDTAGTLCKAADILIEKGAKTVRAMATHGVLSGKAYENIENSQLLEVIVTDSIP
;
A
#
# COMPACT_ATOMS: atom_id res chain seq x y z
N MET A 1 6.91 10.27 -7.83
CA MET A 1 5.44 10.49 -7.83
C MET A 1 4.98 11.43 -6.71
N ILE A 2 5.34 11.17 -5.44
CA ILE A 2 4.98 12.05 -4.30
C ILE A 2 5.46 13.50 -4.52
N ASP A 3 6.75 13.71 -4.82
CA ASP A 3 7.29 15.05 -5.07
C ASP A 3 6.63 15.75 -6.28
N ALA A 4 6.35 15.01 -7.35
CA ALA A 4 5.64 15.54 -8.52
C ALA A 4 4.21 15.99 -8.15
N ALA A 5 3.46 15.19 -7.41
CA ALA A 5 2.13 15.54 -6.90
C ALA A 5 2.18 16.77 -5.98
N LYS A 6 3.20 16.87 -5.13
CA LYS A 6 3.43 18.03 -4.27
C LYS A 6 3.67 19.30 -5.08
N ARG A 7 4.54 19.24 -6.10
CA ARG A 7 4.84 20.36 -7.00
C ARG A 7 3.64 20.74 -7.88
N ALA A 8 2.78 19.78 -8.20
CA ALA A 8 1.50 20.01 -8.86
C ALA A 8 0.41 20.59 -7.91
N SER A 9 0.79 21.00 -6.70
CA SER A 9 -0.12 21.61 -5.71
C SER A 9 -1.25 20.68 -5.24
N ALA A 10 -1.00 19.37 -5.18
CA ALA A 10 -1.96 18.43 -4.60
C ALA A 10 -2.28 18.80 -3.13
N LYS A 11 -3.58 18.93 -2.81
CA LYS A 11 -4.06 19.27 -1.46
C LYS A 11 -3.63 18.25 -0.40
N SER A 12 -3.52 16.98 -0.78
CA SER A 12 -3.10 15.87 0.08
C SER A 12 -2.51 14.74 -0.76
N ILE A 13 -1.51 14.06 -0.23
CA ILE A 13 -0.83 12.93 -0.88
C ILE A 13 -0.83 11.76 0.10
N THR A 14 -1.75 10.82 -0.10
CA THR A 14 -1.81 9.57 0.65
C THR A 14 -0.99 8.52 -0.08
N VAL A 15 -0.02 7.94 0.62
CA VAL A 15 0.79 6.84 0.09
C VAL A 15 0.23 5.54 0.64
N VAL A 16 -0.24 4.67 -0.24
CA VAL A 16 -0.68 3.32 0.10
C VAL A 16 0.49 2.37 -0.16
N ILE A 17 0.91 1.65 0.87
CA ILE A 17 2.09 0.78 0.88
C ILE A 17 1.66 -0.58 1.48
N PRO A 18 1.09 -1.50 0.68
CA PRO A 18 0.65 -2.80 1.17
C PRO A 18 1.78 -3.59 1.82
N TYR A 19 2.99 -3.52 1.27
CA TYR A 19 4.20 -4.10 1.86
C TYR A 19 5.23 -3.03 2.26
N PHE A 20 5.46 -2.86 3.56
CA PHE A 20 6.44 -1.87 4.04
C PHE A 20 7.88 -2.40 3.92
N GLY A 21 8.56 -2.03 2.83
CA GLY A 21 9.96 -2.37 2.60
C GLY A 21 10.87 -1.99 3.78
N LEU A 22 11.87 -2.83 4.06
CA LEU A 22 12.79 -2.70 5.19
C LEU A 22 12.13 -2.75 6.59
N ALA A 23 10.87 -3.18 6.71
CA ALA A 23 10.19 -3.31 8.01
C ALA A 23 10.92 -4.22 9.01
N ARG A 24 11.70 -5.22 8.55
CA ARG A 24 12.53 -6.06 9.42
C ARG A 24 13.77 -5.35 10.01
N GLN A 25 14.07 -4.15 9.52
CA GLN A 25 15.14 -3.26 10.03
C GLN A 25 14.53 -2.11 10.85
N ASP A 26 13.66 -2.45 11.80
CA ASP A 26 12.96 -1.54 12.71
C ASP A 26 13.81 -1.14 13.93
N ARG A 27 14.91 -1.85 14.19
CA ARG A 27 15.82 -1.57 15.30
C ARG A 27 17.25 -1.96 14.96
N LYS A 28 18.20 -1.52 15.79
CA LYS A 28 19.58 -2.01 15.72
C LYS A 28 19.66 -3.39 16.37
N ASP A 29 19.91 -4.40 15.56
CA ASP A 29 20.20 -5.77 16.01
C ASP A 29 21.67 -5.94 16.44
N LYS A 30 22.57 -5.14 15.86
CA LYS A 30 24.01 -5.13 16.14
C LYS A 30 24.56 -3.69 16.20
N PRO A 31 25.70 -3.47 16.88
CA PRO A 31 26.37 -2.16 16.84
C PRO A 31 26.65 -1.72 15.40
N ARG A 32 26.26 -0.48 15.07
CA ARG A 32 26.40 0.15 13.74
C ARG A 32 25.46 -0.38 12.64
N ALA A 33 24.45 -1.18 12.98
CA ALA A 33 23.38 -1.51 12.04
C ALA A 33 22.50 -0.28 11.72
N PRO A 34 22.00 -0.15 10.47
CA PRO A 34 21.03 0.88 10.12
C PRO A 34 19.63 0.57 10.65
N ILE A 35 18.77 1.58 10.74
CA ILE A 35 17.33 1.42 10.97
C ILE A 35 16.64 1.75 9.65
N GLY A 36 16.59 0.76 8.74
CA GLY A 36 16.08 0.93 7.38
C GLY A 36 14.63 1.43 7.35
N ALA A 37 13.76 0.90 8.20
CA ALA A 37 12.36 1.33 8.27
C ALA A 37 12.21 2.83 8.60
N LYS A 38 13.07 3.38 9.48
CA LYS A 38 13.07 4.81 9.81
C LYS A 38 13.56 5.67 8.65
N LEU A 39 14.54 5.18 7.88
CA LEU A 39 15.00 5.86 6.67
C LEU A 39 13.87 5.97 5.64
N VAL A 40 13.13 4.87 5.39
CA VAL A 40 11.99 4.87 4.46
C VAL A 40 10.93 5.88 4.92
N ALA A 41 10.56 5.86 6.20
CA ALA A 41 9.60 6.80 6.77
C ALA A 41 10.03 8.27 6.57
N ASN A 42 11.29 8.58 6.82
CA ASN A 42 11.85 9.93 6.62
C ASN A 42 11.82 10.36 5.15
N LEU A 43 12.15 9.46 4.22
CA LEU A 43 12.13 9.74 2.79
C LEU A 43 10.72 10.02 2.28
N LEU A 44 9.73 9.22 2.71
CA LEU A 44 8.32 9.44 2.36
C LEU A 44 7.81 10.79 2.89
N THR A 45 8.16 11.11 4.14
CA THR A 45 7.81 12.38 4.78
C THR A 45 8.45 13.56 4.04
N ALA A 46 9.76 13.48 3.76
CA ALA A 46 10.50 14.51 3.03
C ALA A 46 9.98 14.72 1.59
N ALA A 47 9.61 13.63 0.91
CA ALA A 47 9.00 13.68 -0.42
C ALA A 47 7.64 14.39 -0.42
N GLY A 48 6.97 14.52 0.74
CA GLY A 48 5.72 15.25 0.92
C GLY A 48 4.49 14.37 1.11
N ALA A 49 4.65 13.13 1.56
CA ALA A 49 3.52 12.32 1.96
C ALA A 49 2.77 13.00 3.12
N THR A 50 1.46 13.17 2.97
CA THR A 50 0.60 13.74 4.02
C THR A 50 -0.05 12.65 4.88
N ARG A 51 -0.13 11.42 4.36
CA ARG A 51 -0.69 10.25 5.04
C ARG A 51 -0.08 8.98 4.48
N ILE A 52 0.11 7.98 5.33
CA ILE A 52 0.49 6.61 4.93
C ILE A 52 -0.64 5.65 5.27
N MET A 53 -0.89 4.68 4.40
CA MET A 53 -1.74 3.52 4.67
C MET A 53 -0.91 2.28 4.35
N THR A 54 -0.80 1.34 5.28
CA THR A 54 0.00 0.13 5.11
C THR A 54 -0.70 -1.07 5.75
N MET A 55 -0.25 -2.28 5.42
CA MET A 55 -0.80 -3.52 5.96
C MET A 55 0.30 -4.29 6.70
N ASP A 56 -0.04 -4.85 7.86
CA ASP A 56 0.78 -5.80 8.63
C ASP A 56 2.27 -5.42 8.76
N LEU A 57 2.51 -4.26 9.38
CA LEU A 57 3.87 -3.85 9.75
C LEU A 57 4.57 -4.95 10.57
N HIS A 58 5.84 -5.22 10.24
CA HIS A 58 6.65 -6.20 10.98
C HIS A 58 6.68 -5.93 12.49
N ALA A 59 6.67 -4.65 12.86
CA ALA A 59 6.68 -4.18 14.23
C ALA A 59 5.80 -2.92 14.36
N ASP A 60 4.92 -2.90 15.37
CA ASP A 60 4.04 -1.76 15.68
C ASP A 60 4.80 -0.43 15.86
N GLN A 61 6.06 -0.49 16.30
CA GLN A 61 6.91 0.67 16.58
C GLN A 61 7.22 1.47 15.31
N ILE A 62 7.13 0.86 14.13
CA ILE A 62 7.35 1.53 12.83
C ILE A 62 6.34 2.67 12.63
N GLN A 63 5.14 2.58 13.23
CA GLN A 63 4.16 3.67 13.22
C GLN A 63 4.74 4.95 13.84
N GLY A 64 5.51 4.80 14.93
CA GLY A 64 6.20 5.91 15.58
C GLY A 64 7.35 6.52 14.78
N PHE A 65 7.68 5.95 13.61
CA PHE A 65 8.67 6.55 12.71
C PHE A 65 8.09 7.69 11.87
N PHE A 66 6.78 7.75 11.73
CA PHE A 66 6.06 8.80 11.03
C PHE A 66 5.63 9.91 12.00
N GLU A 67 5.92 11.16 11.64
CA GLU A 67 5.50 12.36 12.39
C GLU A 67 4.08 12.84 11.99
N ILE A 68 3.35 12.00 11.24
CA ILE A 68 1.99 12.23 10.72
C ILE A 68 1.00 11.24 11.38
N PRO A 69 -0.26 11.64 11.64
CA PRO A 69 -1.17 10.83 12.45
C PRO A 69 -1.56 9.50 11.78
N GLU A 70 -1.34 8.40 12.49
CA GLU A 70 -1.72 7.03 12.11
C GLU A 70 -2.70 6.43 13.13
N ARG A 71 -3.66 5.60 12.69
CA ARG A 71 -4.65 4.94 13.58
C ARG A 71 -4.48 3.41 13.52
N LYS A 72 -4.33 2.79 14.69
CA LYS A 72 -4.24 1.33 14.89
C LYS A 72 -5.56 0.59 14.59
N LYS A 73 -5.42 -0.63 14.05
CA LYS A 73 -6.06 -1.84 14.61
C LYS A 73 -5.09 -3.03 14.49
N ALA A 74 -4.98 -3.81 15.56
CA ALA A 74 -4.01 -4.89 15.73
C ALA A 74 -4.65 -6.27 15.49
N ASN A 75 -3.88 -7.16 14.85
CA ASN A 75 -3.89 -8.63 14.91
C ASN A 75 -5.25 -9.33 15.11
N VAL A 76 -5.95 -9.58 13.99
CA VAL A 76 -6.66 -10.84 13.71
C VAL A 76 -6.56 -11.03 12.20
N VAL A 77 -5.80 -12.02 11.73
CA VAL A 77 -5.90 -12.47 10.34
C VAL A 77 -7.23 -13.20 10.22
N GLU A 78 -8.25 -12.50 9.71
CA GLU A 78 -9.41 -13.06 9.00
C GLU A 78 -10.34 -11.97 8.43
N GLU A 79 -10.22 -10.69 8.80
CA GLU A 79 -11.00 -9.60 8.21
C GLU A 79 -10.15 -8.39 7.79
N MET A 80 -10.28 -7.97 6.53
CA MET A 80 -9.64 -6.76 6.02
C MET A 80 -10.36 -5.52 6.59
N PHE A 81 -9.72 -4.85 7.56
CA PHE A 81 -10.24 -3.60 8.14
C PHE A 81 -10.00 -2.42 7.19
N LEU A 82 -11.07 -1.97 6.54
CA LEU A 82 -11.06 -0.74 5.76
C LEU A 82 -11.04 0.47 6.71
N ILE A 83 -9.97 1.24 6.68
CA ILE A 83 -9.87 2.49 7.45
C ILE A 83 -10.27 3.65 6.53
N GLY A 84 -11.49 4.16 6.71
CA GLY A 84 -12.05 5.26 5.95
C GLY A 84 -13.36 4.89 5.25
N ASP A 85 -14.07 5.90 4.77
CA ASP A 85 -15.28 5.72 3.99
C ASP A 85 -14.94 5.68 2.49
N VAL A 86 -15.41 4.65 1.80
CA VAL A 86 -15.24 4.45 0.35
C VAL A 86 -16.56 4.52 -0.42
N THR A 87 -17.69 4.73 0.27
CA THR A 87 -19.01 4.71 -0.37
C THR A 87 -19.10 5.76 -1.48
N GLY A 88 -19.45 5.32 -2.69
CA GLY A 88 -19.56 6.13 -3.90
C GLY A 88 -18.23 6.60 -4.50
N LYS A 89 -17.07 6.16 -3.99
CA LYS A 89 -15.75 6.65 -4.43
C LYS A 89 -15.09 5.70 -5.42
N ASN A 90 -14.31 6.27 -6.34
CA ASN A 90 -13.38 5.49 -7.17
C ASN A 90 -12.11 5.24 -6.36
N VAL A 91 -11.70 3.99 -6.21
CA VAL A 91 -10.57 3.57 -5.38
C VAL A 91 -9.45 3.04 -6.28
N ILE A 92 -8.22 3.40 -5.95
CA ILE A 92 -7.02 2.88 -6.60
C ILE A 92 -6.19 2.18 -5.52
N LEU A 93 -6.00 0.88 -5.70
CA LEU A 93 -5.04 0.09 -4.94
C LEU A 93 -3.66 0.31 -5.57
N ILE A 94 -2.67 0.64 -4.76
CA ILE A 94 -1.29 0.86 -5.21
C ILE A 94 -0.42 -0.15 -4.47
N ASP A 95 0.37 -0.91 -5.23
CA ASP A 95 1.39 -1.82 -4.69
C ASP A 95 2.72 -1.61 -5.41
N ASP A 96 3.82 -2.12 -4.87
CA ASP A 96 5.09 -2.13 -5.59
C ASP A 96 5.11 -3.23 -6.67
N MET A 97 4.54 -4.40 -6.35
CA MET A 97 4.54 -5.58 -7.19
C MET A 97 3.23 -6.39 -7.09
N ILE A 98 2.78 -6.96 -8.21
CA ILE A 98 1.68 -7.93 -8.25
C ILE A 98 2.24 -9.28 -8.65
N ASP A 99 2.24 -10.24 -7.72
CA ASP A 99 2.67 -11.63 -7.97
C ASP A 99 1.47 -12.52 -8.33
N THR A 100 0.85 -13.19 -7.36
CA THR A 100 -0.30 -14.08 -7.62
C THR A 100 -1.64 -13.35 -7.71
N ALA A 101 -1.66 -12.03 -7.53
CA ALA A 101 -2.82 -11.14 -7.48
C ALA A 101 -3.91 -11.46 -6.41
N GLY A 102 -3.77 -12.53 -5.62
CA GLY A 102 -4.81 -12.98 -4.69
C GLY A 102 -5.20 -11.95 -3.63
N THR A 103 -4.22 -11.30 -3.00
CA THR A 103 -4.46 -10.25 -1.99
C THR A 103 -5.15 -9.03 -2.59
N LEU A 104 -4.70 -8.60 -3.76
CA LEU A 104 -5.22 -7.45 -4.49
C LEU A 104 -6.69 -7.65 -4.89
N CYS A 105 -7.03 -8.83 -5.42
CA CYS A 105 -8.39 -9.16 -5.84
C CYS A 105 -9.35 -9.17 -4.64
N LYS A 106 -8.97 -9.83 -3.54
CA LYS A 106 -9.75 -9.83 -2.29
C LYS A 106 -9.98 -8.41 -1.74
N ALA A 107 -8.98 -7.53 -1.86
CA ALA A 107 -9.13 -6.14 -1.45
C ALA A 107 -10.14 -5.39 -2.30
N ALA A 108 -10.14 -5.63 -3.62
CA ALA A 108 -11.12 -5.04 -4.52
C ALA A 108 -12.54 -5.48 -4.20
N ASP A 109 -12.76 -6.78 -3.93
CA ASP A 109 -14.06 -7.32 -3.58
C ASP A 109 -14.63 -6.64 -2.33
N ILE A 110 -13.82 -6.58 -1.25
CA ILE A 110 -14.21 -5.95 0.01
C ILE A 110 -14.49 -4.44 -0.16
N LEU A 111 -13.73 -3.75 -1.01
CA LEU A 111 -13.93 -2.33 -1.28
C LEU A 111 -15.25 -2.07 -2.01
N ILE A 112 -15.61 -2.91 -2.99
CA ILE A 112 -16.88 -2.84 -3.69
C ILE A 112 -18.04 -3.19 -2.75
N GLU A 113 -17.91 -4.23 -1.93
CA GLU A 113 -18.91 -4.59 -0.90
C GLU A 113 -19.15 -3.45 0.09
N LYS A 114 -18.10 -2.67 0.41
CA LYS A 114 -18.19 -1.47 1.27
C LYS A 114 -18.67 -0.21 0.53
N GLY A 115 -19.11 -0.36 -0.72
CA GLY A 115 -19.78 0.67 -1.50
C GLY A 115 -18.88 1.52 -2.39
N ALA A 116 -17.63 1.10 -2.64
CA ALA A 116 -16.81 1.76 -3.67
C ALA A 116 -17.52 1.73 -5.02
N LYS A 117 -17.42 2.82 -5.78
CA LYS A 117 -17.99 2.94 -7.13
C LYS A 117 -17.21 2.12 -8.15
N THR A 118 -15.88 2.16 -8.06
CA THR A 118 -14.96 1.36 -8.86
C THR A 118 -13.69 1.09 -8.05
N VAL A 119 -13.01 -0.01 -8.35
CA VAL A 119 -11.67 -0.30 -7.81
C VAL A 119 -10.74 -0.60 -8.98
N ARG A 120 -9.57 0.03 -8.98
CA ARG A 120 -8.48 -0.19 -9.95
C ARG A 120 -7.22 -0.56 -9.17
N ALA A 121 -6.26 -1.20 -9.81
CA ALA A 121 -4.97 -1.48 -9.22
C ALA A 121 -3.83 -0.92 -10.06
N MET A 122 -2.76 -0.47 -9.39
CA MET A 122 -1.53 -0.02 -10.00
C MET A 122 -0.35 -0.66 -9.28
N ALA A 123 0.60 -1.21 -10.02
CA ALA A 123 1.87 -1.64 -9.48
C ALA A 123 3.05 -1.31 -10.40
N THR A 124 4.25 -1.22 -9.83
CA THR A 124 5.44 -1.01 -10.66
C THR A 124 5.80 -2.31 -11.37
N HIS A 125 5.83 -3.42 -10.63
CA HIS A 125 6.30 -4.71 -11.12
C HIS A 125 5.13 -5.70 -11.27
N GLY A 126 4.78 -6.09 -12.49
CA GLY A 126 3.79 -7.15 -12.72
C GLY A 126 4.45 -8.52 -12.84
N VAL A 127 4.74 -9.20 -11.73
CA VAL A 127 5.26 -10.59 -11.78
C VAL A 127 4.19 -11.54 -12.34
N LEU A 128 2.93 -11.32 -11.98
CA LEU A 128 1.75 -11.99 -12.54
C LEU A 128 1.90 -13.52 -12.65
N SER A 129 2.44 -14.16 -11.62
CA SER A 129 2.73 -15.59 -11.65
C SER A 129 1.52 -16.46 -11.32
N GLY A 130 1.61 -17.74 -11.73
CA GLY A 130 0.59 -18.74 -11.42
C GLY A 130 -0.78 -18.36 -11.96
N LYS A 131 -1.76 -18.20 -11.07
CA LYS A 131 -3.16 -17.88 -11.41
C LYS A 131 -3.48 -16.38 -11.42
N ALA A 132 -2.46 -15.50 -11.50
CA ALA A 132 -2.68 -14.06 -11.40
C ALA A 132 -3.70 -13.52 -12.41
N TYR A 133 -3.59 -13.92 -13.68
CA TYR A 133 -4.52 -13.51 -14.73
C TYR A 133 -5.96 -13.97 -14.45
N GLU A 134 -6.14 -15.26 -14.13
CA GLU A 134 -7.45 -15.82 -13.75
C GLU A 134 -8.05 -15.08 -12.54
N ASN A 135 -7.21 -14.79 -11.53
CA ASN A 135 -7.67 -14.07 -10.34
C ASN A 135 -8.14 -12.66 -10.69
N ILE A 136 -7.39 -11.93 -11.52
CA ILE A 136 -7.71 -10.56 -11.95
C ILE A 136 -9.00 -10.55 -12.78
N GLU A 137 -9.12 -11.45 -13.77
CA GLU A 137 -10.29 -11.54 -14.64
C GLU A 137 -11.58 -11.86 -13.89
N ASN A 138 -11.49 -12.67 -12.83
CA ASN A 138 -12.63 -13.04 -12.00
C ASN A 138 -12.89 -12.08 -10.83
N SER A 139 -12.08 -11.03 -10.67
CA SER A 139 -12.20 -10.07 -9.58
C SER A 139 -13.12 -8.89 -9.92
N GLN A 140 -13.40 -8.05 -8.92
CA GLN A 140 -14.10 -6.78 -9.11
C GLN A 140 -13.19 -5.61 -9.54
N LEU A 141 -11.93 -5.88 -9.93
CA LEU A 141 -11.04 -4.85 -10.45
C LEU A 141 -11.49 -4.41 -11.84
N LEU A 142 -11.64 -3.10 -12.02
CA LEU A 142 -11.97 -2.52 -13.32
C LEU A 142 -10.77 -2.56 -14.28
N GLU A 143 -9.57 -2.31 -13.76
CA GLU A 143 -8.32 -2.46 -14.50
C GLU A 143 -7.13 -2.64 -13.55
N VAL A 144 -6.07 -3.25 -14.09
CA VAL A 144 -4.78 -3.39 -13.45
C VAL A 144 -3.73 -2.74 -14.35
N ILE A 145 -2.98 -1.78 -13.83
CA ILE A 145 -1.93 -1.07 -14.54
C ILE A 145 -0.59 -1.49 -13.97
N VAL A 146 0.31 -1.96 -14.82
CA VAL A 146 1.70 -2.28 -14.49
C VAL A 146 2.66 -1.61 -15.46
N THR A 147 3.94 -1.52 -15.09
CA THR A 147 4.99 -1.13 -16.04
C THR A 147 5.58 -2.35 -16.74
N ASP A 148 6.35 -2.13 -17.81
CA ASP A 148 7.12 -3.14 -18.55
C ASP A 148 8.45 -3.52 -17.88
N SER A 149 8.61 -3.23 -16.58
CA SER A 149 9.81 -3.56 -15.81
C SER A 149 10.05 -5.07 -15.65
N ILE A 150 9.02 -5.89 -15.83
CA ILE A 150 9.08 -7.36 -15.88
C ILE A 150 8.38 -7.80 -17.17
N PRO A 151 9.04 -8.60 -18.04
CA PRO A 151 8.49 -9.05 -19.32
C PRO A 151 7.30 -9.99 -19.19
#